data_AF-A0A2P8C5S5-F1
#
_entry.id   AF-A0A2P8C5S5-F1
#
_cell.length_a   1.000
_cell.length_b   1.000
_cell.length_c   1.000
_cell.angle_alpha   90.00
_cell.angle_beta   90.00
_cell.angle_gamma   90.00
#
_symmetry.space_group_name_H-M   'P 1'
#
loop_
_entity.id
_entity.type
_entity.pdbx_description
1 polymer ?
#
loop_
_entity_poly.entity_id
_entity_poly.type
_entity_poly.pdbx_seq_one_letter_code
_entity_poly.pdbx_strand_id
1 'polypeptide(L)'
;MWVKKSEHQIREEIQNEKTEYQKNRLINAFRAGMWVFVIAFFGEILLSITVGLNFFSRIPEPNEIIKVNELPDYFPFFLKTSLLLAGVFVLIRFVSPRMFKDRPTSSMCDKCFKIKSFTTELECACGGRFLPIYHFEWVEAPEDYLVDNMDWIYEYKIEK
;
A
#
# COMPACT_ATOMS: atom_id res chain seq x y z
N MET A 1 -9.48 -4.16 27.06
CA MET A 1 -8.80 -2.86 27.28
C MET A 1 -7.60 -2.75 26.36
N TRP A 2 -7.24 -1.55 25.91
CA TRP A 2 -6.04 -1.33 25.09
C TRP A 2 -4.80 -1.26 25.99
N VAL A 3 -3.77 -2.01 25.63
CA VAL A 3 -2.46 -1.97 26.30
C VAL A 3 -1.38 -1.77 25.24
N LYS A 4 -0.36 -0.98 25.58
CA LYS A 4 0.78 -0.76 24.69
C LYS A 4 1.64 -2.03 24.69
N LYS A 5 1.94 -2.56 23.50
CA LYS A 5 2.86 -3.69 23.32
C LYS A 5 4.25 -3.34 23.85
N SER A 6 5.01 -4.35 24.28
CA SER A 6 6.40 -4.14 24.68
C SER A 6 7.26 -3.66 23.49
N GLU A 7 8.29 -2.86 23.76
CA GLU A 7 9.21 -2.38 22.72
C GLU A 7 9.91 -3.53 21.95
N HIS A 8 10.06 -4.69 22.61
CA HIS A 8 10.60 -5.89 21.97
C HIS A 8 9.62 -6.48 20.95
N GLN A 9 8.36 -6.67 21.34
CA GLN A 9 7.30 -7.18 20.46
C GLN A 9 7.09 -6.25 19.26
N ILE A 10 7.04 -4.93 19.48
CA ILE A 10 6.91 -3.94 18.40
C ILE A 10 8.06 -4.08 17.40
N ARG A 11 9.31 -4.25 17.88
CA ARG A 11 10.48 -4.40 17.00
C ARG A 11 10.44 -5.70 16.20
N GLU A 12 10.04 -6.80 16.84
CA GLU A 12 9.94 -8.12 16.21
C GLU A 12 8.85 -8.14 15.14
N GLU A 13 7.66 -7.62 15.42
CA GLU A 13 6.58 -7.48 14.43
C GLU A 13 7.00 -6.62 13.24
N ILE A 14 7.64 -5.46 13.48
CA ILE A 14 8.16 -4.61 12.40
C ILE A 14 9.21 -5.35 11.56
N GLN A 15 10.03 -6.21 12.16
CA GLN A 15 11.05 -6.97 11.45
C GLN A 15 10.43 -8.12 10.64
N ASN A 16 9.44 -8.81 11.19
CA ASN A 16 8.68 -9.85 10.51
C ASN A 16 7.90 -9.26 9.32
N GLU A 17 7.20 -8.14 9.53
CA GLU A 17 6.52 -7.40 8.46
C GLU A 17 7.49 -6.95 7.37
N LYS A 18 8.69 -6.45 7.73
CA LYS A 18 9.71 -6.07 6.75
C LYS A 18 10.16 -7.28 5.93
N THR A 19 10.35 -8.43 6.56
CA THR A 19 10.82 -9.66 5.92
C THR A 19 9.76 -10.22 4.98
N GLU A 20 8.51 -10.31 5.44
CA GLU A 20 7.37 -10.73 4.64
C GLU A 20 7.10 -9.76 3.49
N TYR A 21 7.15 -8.45 3.76
CA TYR A 21 7.03 -7.42 2.73
C TYR A 21 8.12 -7.55 1.68
N GLN A 22 9.38 -7.79 2.07
CA GLN A 22 10.47 -7.99 1.12
C GLN A 22 10.27 -9.24 0.26
N LYS A 23 9.84 -10.36 0.87
CA LYS A 23 9.54 -11.61 0.16
C LYS A 23 8.40 -11.42 -0.86
N ASN A 24 7.35 -10.72 -0.46
CA ASN A 24 6.18 -10.48 -1.30
C ASN A 24 6.35 -9.30 -2.28
N ARG A 25 7.42 -8.49 -2.12
CA ARG A 25 7.66 -7.29 -2.95
C ARG A 25 7.81 -7.62 -4.42
N LEU A 26 8.63 -8.61 -4.76
CA LEU A 26 8.88 -9.00 -6.14
C LEU A 26 7.60 -9.53 -6.78
N ILE A 27 6.89 -10.40 -6.06
CA ILE A 27 5.63 -11.02 -6.51
C ILE A 27 4.56 -9.94 -6.74
N ASN A 28 4.40 -9.01 -5.80
CA ASN A 28 3.43 -7.93 -5.91
C ASN A 28 3.79 -6.93 -7.02
N ALA A 29 5.08 -6.64 -7.21
CA ALA A 29 5.53 -5.80 -8.30
C ALA A 29 5.28 -6.47 -9.66
N PHE A 30 5.61 -7.76 -9.79
CA PHE A 30 5.38 -8.53 -11.01
C PHE A 30 3.88 -8.67 -11.32
N ARG A 31 3.05 -8.97 -10.32
CA ARG A 31 1.59 -9.03 -10.46
C ARG A 31 1.01 -7.70 -10.91
N ALA A 32 1.46 -6.59 -10.33
CA ALA A 32 1.04 -5.25 -10.76
C ALA A 32 1.50 -4.96 -12.20
N GLY A 33 2.75 -5.31 -12.54
CA GLY A 33 3.28 -5.20 -13.90
C GLY A 33 2.47 -5.99 -14.93
N MET A 34 2.06 -7.20 -14.58
CA MET A 34 1.22 -8.04 -15.43
C MET A 34 -0.15 -7.39 -15.70
N TRP A 35 -0.78 -6.81 -14.68
CA TRP A 35 -2.03 -6.07 -14.87
C TRP A 35 -1.84 -4.82 -15.74
N VAL A 36 -0.78 -4.05 -15.51
CA VAL A 36 -0.44 -2.89 -16.35
C VAL A 36 -0.20 -3.32 -17.79
N PHE A 37 0.50 -4.43 -18.02
CA PHE A 37 0.73 -4.99 -19.34
C PHE A 37 -0.60 -5.32 -20.04
N VAL A 38 -1.50 -6.06 -19.37
CA VAL A 38 -2.81 -6.42 -19.95
C VAL A 38 -3.62 -5.18 -20.28
N ILE A 39 -3.71 -4.22 -19.36
CA ILE A 39 -4.48 -2.98 -19.54
C ILE A 39 -3.89 -2.14 -20.68
N ALA A 40 -2.57 -1.98 -20.71
CA ALA A 40 -1.89 -1.23 -21.76
C ALA A 40 -2.08 -1.90 -23.12
N PHE A 41 -1.92 -3.22 -23.20
CA PHE A 41 -2.01 -3.96 -24.44
C PHE A 41 -3.40 -3.89 -25.07
N PHE A 42 -4.44 -4.18 -24.29
CA PHE A 42 -5.81 -4.07 -24.78
C PHE A 42 -6.25 -2.61 -24.96
N GLY A 43 -5.75 -1.70 -24.12
CA GLY A 43 -6.02 -0.27 -24.23
C GLY A 43 -5.45 0.34 -25.51
N GLU A 44 -4.21 0.00 -25.86
CA GLU A 44 -3.56 0.44 -27.09
C GLU A 44 -4.31 -0.08 -28.32
N ILE A 45 -4.68 -1.36 -28.35
CA ILE A 45 -5.49 -1.94 -29.43
C ILE A 45 -6.83 -1.20 -29.54
N LEU A 46 -7.54 -1.04 -28.41
CA LEU A 46 -8.85 -0.39 -28.39
C LEU A 46 -8.77 1.06 -28.88
N LEU A 47 -7.77 1.83 -28.43
CA LEU A 47 -7.56 3.22 -28.84
C LEU A 47 -7.18 3.31 -30.33
N SER A 48 -6.40 2.35 -30.84
CA SER A 48 -5.98 2.30 -32.24
C SER A 48 -7.16 2.01 -33.19
N ILE A 49 -8.09 1.13 -32.80
CA ILE A 49 -9.26 0.79 -33.62
C ILE A 49 -10.44 1.77 -33.46
N THR A 50 -10.47 2.60 -32.41
CA THR A 50 -11.57 3.54 -32.16
C THR A 50 -11.23 4.99 -32.48
N VAL A 51 -10.02 5.42 -32.12
CA VAL A 51 -9.58 6.82 -32.23
C VAL A 51 -8.43 6.99 -33.23
N GLY A 52 -7.77 5.89 -33.62
CA GLY A 52 -6.55 5.94 -34.45
C GLY A 52 -5.33 6.47 -33.71
N LEU A 53 -5.36 6.54 -32.36
CA LEU A 53 -4.26 7.07 -31.57
C LEU A 53 -3.08 6.11 -31.56
N ASN A 54 -2.02 6.49 -32.26
CA ASN A 54 -0.78 5.74 -32.33
C ASN A 54 0.33 6.48 -31.58
N PHE A 55 0.79 5.92 -30.45
CA PHE A 55 1.71 6.60 -29.55
C PHE A 55 3.17 6.63 -30.04
N PHE A 56 3.50 6.02 -31.19
CA PHE A 56 4.84 6.09 -31.78
C PHE A 56 4.84 6.27 -33.30
N SER A 57 5.88 6.95 -33.79
CA SER A 57 6.05 7.54 -35.12
C SER A 57 6.21 6.59 -36.31
N ARG A 58 6.00 5.28 -36.15
CA ARG A 58 6.08 4.31 -37.27
C ARG A 58 4.76 4.10 -37.99
N ILE A 59 3.67 4.65 -37.47
CA ILE A 59 2.38 4.68 -38.17
C ILE A 59 2.28 6.04 -38.83
N PRO A 60 2.19 6.12 -40.18
CA PRO A 60 2.20 7.38 -40.90
C PRO A 60 1.01 8.23 -40.45
N GLU A 61 1.26 9.52 -40.20
CA GLU A 61 0.20 10.51 -40.05
C GLU A 61 -0.56 10.61 -41.39
N PRO A 62 -1.90 10.78 -41.38
CA PRO A 62 -2.77 11.00 -40.23
C PRO A 62 -3.04 9.71 -39.46
N ASN A 63 -3.35 9.85 -38.17
CA ASN A 63 -3.79 8.81 -37.25
C ASN A 63 -5.02 8.04 -37.78
N GLU A 64 -4.81 7.17 -38.77
CA GLU A 64 -5.84 6.35 -39.37
C GLU A 64 -6.23 5.25 -38.39
N ILE A 65 -7.53 4.99 -38.34
CA ILE A 65 -8.07 3.88 -37.57
C ILE A 65 -7.51 2.60 -38.17
N ILE A 66 -6.76 1.85 -37.36
CA ILE A 66 -6.24 0.54 -37.78
C ILE A 66 -7.42 -0.40 -37.94
N LYS A 67 -7.57 -0.98 -39.13
CA LYS A 67 -8.62 -1.95 -39.36
C LYS A 67 -8.27 -3.28 -38.68
N VAL A 68 -9.29 -4.04 -38.27
CA VAL A 68 -9.11 -5.30 -37.53
C VAL A 68 -8.25 -6.31 -38.30
N ASN A 69 -8.29 -6.29 -39.63
CA ASN A 69 -7.46 -7.15 -40.50
C ASN A 69 -5.97 -6.77 -40.52
N GLU A 70 -5.63 -5.54 -40.16
CA GLU A 70 -4.26 -5.01 -40.15
C GLU A 70 -3.61 -5.18 -38.75
N LEU A 71 -4.38 -5.50 -37.72
CA LEU A 71 -3.88 -5.74 -36.35
C LEU A 71 -2.70 -6.73 -36.26
N PRO A 72 -2.64 -7.84 -37.02
CA PRO A 72 -1.51 -8.77 -36.95
C PRO A 72 -0.17 -8.11 -37.30
N ASP A 73 -0.16 -7.15 -38.22
CA ASP A 73 1.05 -6.45 -38.66
C ASP A 73 1.59 -5.51 -37.56
N TYR A 74 0.69 -4.95 -36.75
CA TYR A 74 1.01 -4.06 -35.63
C TYR A 74 1.13 -4.78 -34.28
N PHE A 75 0.81 -6.08 -34.20
CA PHE A 75 0.90 -6.85 -32.96
C PHE A 75 2.27 -6.78 -32.26
N PRO A 76 3.42 -6.94 -32.97
CA PRO A 76 4.73 -6.83 -32.33
C PRO A 76 4.99 -5.45 -31.72
N PHE A 77 4.36 -4.42 -32.29
CA PHE A 77 4.48 -3.06 -31.81
C PHE A 77 3.71 -2.89 -30.49
N PHE A 78 2.42 -3.25 -30.44
CA PHE A 78 1.62 -3.22 -29.20
C PHE A 78 2.25 -4.05 -28.08
N LEU A 79 2.80 -5.21 -28.43
CA LEU A 79 3.50 -6.06 -27.47
C LEU A 79 4.71 -5.33 -26.86
N LYS A 80 5.54 -4.70 -27.70
CA LYS A 80 6.75 -3.99 -27.26
C LYS A 80 6.43 -2.78 -26.39
N THR A 81 5.46 -1.96 -26.79
CA THR A 81 5.06 -0.74 -26.06
C THR A 81 4.46 -1.09 -24.71
N SER A 82 3.55 -2.07 -24.68
CA SER A 82 2.93 -2.55 -23.45
C SER A 82 3.93 -3.20 -22.50
N LEU A 83 4.90 -3.96 -23.01
CA LEU A 83 5.99 -4.52 -22.21
C LEU A 83 6.89 -3.42 -21.62
N LEU A 84 7.22 -2.39 -22.41
CA LEU A 84 8.02 -1.27 -21.94
C LEU A 84 7.30 -0.51 -20.83
N LEU A 85 6.01 -0.22 -21.01
CA LEU A 85 5.19 0.46 -20.00
C LEU A 85 5.09 -0.36 -18.71
N ALA A 86 4.83 -1.66 -18.82
CA ALA A 86 4.80 -2.57 -17.69
C ALA A 86 6.15 -2.64 -16.98
N GLY A 87 7.26 -2.72 -17.73
CA GLY A 87 8.61 -2.73 -17.19
C GLY A 87 8.95 -1.46 -16.42
N VAL A 88 8.61 -0.29 -16.96
CA VAL A 88 8.77 1.00 -16.27
C VAL A 88 7.95 1.02 -14.99
N PHE A 89 6.71 0.55 -15.02
CA PHE A 89 5.84 0.53 -13.83
C PHE A 89 6.36 -0.41 -12.75
N VAL A 90 6.83 -1.61 -13.13
CA VAL A 90 7.49 -2.55 -12.22
C VAL A 90 8.72 -1.90 -11.59
N LEU A 91 9.53 -1.20 -12.39
CA LEU A 91 10.74 -0.54 -11.91
C LEU A 91 10.41 0.59 -10.94
N ILE A 92 9.41 1.44 -11.24
CA ILE A 92 8.96 2.51 -10.33
C ILE A 92 8.46 1.92 -9.02
N ARG A 93 7.61 0.89 -9.08
CA ARG A 93 7.06 0.24 -7.89
C ARG A 93 8.13 -0.49 -7.08
N PHE A 94 9.12 -1.06 -7.76
CA PHE A 94 10.26 -1.68 -7.11
C PHE A 94 11.16 -0.65 -6.47
N VAL A 95 11.54 0.45 -7.13
CA VAL A 95 12.51 1.44 -6.60
C VAL A 95 11.87 2.38 -5.58
N SER A 96 10.61 2.76 -5.74
CA SER A 96 9.91 3.73 -4.89
C SER A 96 8.66 3.15 -4.20
N PRO A 97 8.82 2.15 -3.31
CA PRO A 97 7.69 1.54 -2.61
C PRO A 97 6.98 2.50 -1.66
N ARG A 98 7.68 3.54 -1.18
CA ARG A 98 7.15 4.52 -0.23
C ARG A 98 6.06 5.41 -0.83
N MET A 99 5.99 5.57 -2.15
CA MET A 99 4.90 6.32 -2.80
C MET A 99 3.56 5.59 -2.73
N PHE A 100 3.56 4.27 -2.50
CA PHE A 100 2.35 3.44 -2.47
C PHE A 100 2.16 2.71 -1.14
N LYS A 101 2.86 3.13 -0.07
CA LYS A 101 2.60 2.59 1.26
C LYS A 101 1.34 3.23 1.82
N ASP A 102 0.38 2.40 2.17
CA ASP A 102 -0.74 2.78 3.02
C ASP A 102 -0.16 3.29 4.34
N ARG A 103 -0.38 4.58 4.61
CA ARG A 103 -0.05 5.15 5.92
C ARG A 103 -1.03 4.52 6.92
N PRO A 104 -0.60 4.27 8.17
CA PRO A 104 -1.54 3.85 9.20
C PRO A 104 -2.67 4.88 9.26
N THR A 105 -3.91 4.41 9.08
CA THR A 105 -5.09 5.27 8.95
C THR A 105 -5.48 5.91 10.28
N SER A 106 -5.03 5.32 11.39
CA SER A 106 -5.34 5.76 12.75
C SER A 106 -4.12 5.72 13.68
N SER A 107 -4.18 6.59 14.68
CA SER A 107 -3.19 6.71 15.74
C SER A 107 -3.91 6.78 17.08
N MET A 108 -3.24 6.33 18.14
CA MET A 108 -3.77 6.26 19.51
C MET A 108 -2.78 6.91 20.46
N CYS A 109 -3.29 7.69 21.42
CA CYS A 109 -2.44 8.31 22.45
C CYS A 109 -1.96 7.27 23.47
N ASP A 110 -0.66 7.30 23.77
CA ASP A 110 -0.02 6.42 24.75
C ASP A 110 -0.47 6.61 26.21
N LYS A 111 -1.03 7.77 26.56
CA LYS A 111 -1.51 8.06 27.93
C LYS A 111 -3.01 7.91 28.11
N CYS A 112 -3.81 8.47 27.20
CA CYS A 112 -5.28 8.52 27.36
C CYS A 112 -6.04 7.63 26.38
N PHE A 113 -5.34 6.87 25.52
CA PHE A 113 -5.90 5.93 24.54
C PHE A 113 -6.94 6.52 23.58
N LYS A 114 -7.03 7.86 23.46
CA LYS A 114 -7.86 8.52 22.44
C LYS A 114 -7.37 8.13 21.05
N ILE A 115 -8.29 7.67 20.21
CA ILE A 115 -8.04 7.33 18.81
C ILE A 115 -8.33 8.56 17.95
N LYS A 116 -7.46 8.86 17.00
CA LYS A 116 -7.71 9.85 15.95
C LYS A 116 -7.22 9.37 14.60
N SER A 117 -7.77 9.94 13.54
CA SER A 117 -7.23 9.78 12.19
C SER A 117 -5.78 10.29 12.16
N PHE A 118 -4.95 9.64 11.35
CA PHE A 118 -3.54 10.00 11.25
C PHE A 118 -3.40 11.47 10.80
N THR A 119 -2.91 12.31 11.71
CA THR A 119 -2.65 13.73 11.51
C THR A 119 -1.17 14.01 11.77
N THR A 120 -0.65 15.13 11.28
CA THR A 120 0.75 15.54 11.52
C THR A 120 1.03 15.91 12.98
N GLU A 121 0.00 16.11 13.79
CA GLU A 121 0.09 16.40 15.21
C GLU A 121 0.48 15.14 16.00
N LEU A 122 1.68 15.14 16.56
CA LEU A 122 2.22 14.02 17.33
C LEU A 122 1.85 14.08 18.82
N GLU A 123 1.40 15.23 19.30
CA GLU A 123 1.10 15.46 20.72
C GLU A 123 -0.41 15.43 20.99
N CYS A 124 -0.77 14.82 22.12
CA CYS A 124 -2.13 14.76 22.63
C CYS A 124 -2.34 15.84 23.69
N ALA A 125 -3.57 16.35 23.81
CA ALA A 125 -3.94 17.35 24.82
C ALA A 125 -3.66 16.89 26.28
N CYS A 126 -3.53 15.59 26.53
CA CYS A 126 -3.11 15.06 27.83
C CYS A 126 -1.58 15.08 28.05
N GLY A 127 -0.81 15.65 27.13
CA GLY A 127 0.66 15.62 27.14
C GLY A 127 1.25 14.24 26.82
N GLY A 128 0.48 13.38 26.17
CA GLY A 128 0.94 12.09 25.60
C GLY A 128 1.31 12.21 24.13
N ARG A 129 1.84 11.13 23.55
CA ARG A 129 2.19 11.05 22.12
C ARG A 129 1.22 10.14 21.38
N PHE A 130 0.85 10.54 20.17
CA PHE A 130 0.10 9.68 19.27
C PHE A 130 1.04 8.69 18.58
N LEU A 131 0.81 7.42 18.83
CA LEU A 131 1.52 6.31 18.20
C LEU A 131 0.59 5.61 17.21
N PRO A 132 1.11 4.97 16.17
CA PRO A 132 0.28 4.17 15.28
C PRO A 132 -0.51 3.10 16.04
N ILE A 133 -1.76 2.86 15.67
CA ILE A 133 -2.65 1.96 16.43
C ILE A 133 -2.11 0.53 16.57
N TYR A 134 -1.30 0.06 15.60
CA TYR A 134 -0.69 -1.28 15.62
C TYR A 134 0.35 -1.47 16.75
N HIS A 135 0.75 -0.40 17.46
CA HIS A 135 1.57 -0.49 18.67
C HIS A 135 0.78 -0.93 19.91
N PHE A 136 -0.54 -1.04 19.81
CA PHE A 136 -1.43 -1.41 20.91
C PHE A 136 -2.13 -2.74 20.60
N GLU A 137 -2.47 -3.47 21.65
CA GLU A 137 -3.26 -4.69 21.57
C GLU A 137 -4.44 -4.63 22.54
N TRP A 138 -5.52 -5.32 22.20
CA TRP A 138 -6.68 -5.45 23.07
C TRP A 138 -6.51 -6.70 23.94
N VAL A 139 -6.51 -6.52 25.25
CA VAL A 139 -6.48 -7.60 26.24
C VAL A 139 -7.79 -7.64 27.02
N GLU A 140 -8.32 -8.84 27.25
CA GLU A 140 -9.48 -9.04 28.12
C GLU A 140 -9.04 -8.87 29.58
N ALA A 141 -9.77 -8.04 30.33
CA ALA A 141 -9.52 -7.89 31.76
C ALA A 141 -10.13 -9.10 32.49
N PRO A 142 -9.42 -9.72 33.45
CA PRO A 142 -10.02 -10.73 34.33
C PRO A 142 -11.21 -10.13 35.07
N GLU A 143 -12.30 -10.89 35.25
CA GLU A 143 -13.53 -10.42 35.92
C GLU A 143 -13.25 -9.81 37.31
N ASP A 144 -12.24 -10.31 38.01
CA ASP A 144 -11.82 -9.87 39.35
C ASP A 144 -11.34 -8.41 39.41
N TYR A 145 -10.88 -7.84 38.30
CA TYR A 145 -10.41 -6.43 38.22
C TYR A 145 -11.54 -5.44 37.95
N LEU A 146 -12.70 -5.90 37.47
CA LEU A 146 -13.84 -5.03 37.11
C LEU A 146 -14.65 -4.58 38.33
N VAL A 147 -14.38 -5.12 39.52
CA VAL A 147 -15.24 -4.95 40.70
C VAL A 147 -14.73 -3.88 41.68
N ASP A 148 -13.43 -3.57 41.73
CA ASP A 148 -12.85 -2.80 42.86
C ASP A 148 -12.21 -1.45 42.54
N ASN A 149 -12.22 -0.97 41.31
CA ASN A 149 -11.93 0.44 41.03
C ASN A 149 -12.71 0.88 39.78
N MET A 150 -13.32 2.06 39.78
CA MET A 150 -13.81 2.70 38.54
C MET A 150 -12.82 3.76 38.01
N ASP A 151 -11.68 3.95 38.69
CA ASP A 151 -10.70 5.02 38.40
C ASP A 151 -9.36 4.53 37.79
N TRP A 152 -9.25 3.24 37.40
CA TRP A 152 -7.99 2.67 36.89
C TRP A 152 -7.94 2.66 35.36
N ILE A 153 -7.50 3.77 34.78
CA ILE A 153 -6.95 3.81 33.41
C ILE A 153 -5.49 4.28 33.50
N TYR A 154 -4.66 3.73 34.38
CA TYR A 154 -3.23 4.05 34.36
C TYR A 154 -2.38 2.85 34.77
N GLU A 155 -1.42 2.54 33.89
CA GLU A 155 -0.21 1.72 34.12
C GLU A 155 -0.36 0.20 34.28
N TYR A 156 -0.68 -0.48 33.18
CA TYR A 156 -0.10 -1.81 32.96
C TYR A 156 1.24 -1.65 32.22
N LYS A 157 2.31 -1.44 32.98
CA LYS A 157 3.68 -1.53 32.49
C LYS A 157 4.04 -3.01 32.60
N ILE A 158 3.96 -3.75 31.49
CA ILE A 158 4.38 -5.16 31.45
C ILE A 158 5.89 -5.18 31.74
N GLU A 159 6.26 -5.43 33.00
CA GLU A 159 7.60 -5.86 33.35
C GLU A 159 7.79 -7.29 32.83
N LYS A 160 8.96 -7.51 32.23
CA LYS A 160 9.36 -8.68 31.44
C LYS A 160 9.24 -10.01 32.19
#